data_AF-A0A8B8B6W8-F1
#
_entry.id   AF-A0A8B8B6W8-F1
#
_cell.length_a   1.000
_cell.length_b   1.000
_cell.length_c   1.000
_cell.angle_alpha   90.00
_cell.angle_beta   90.00
_cell.angle_gamma   90.00
#
_symmetry.space_group_name_H-M   'P 1'
#
loop_
_entity.id
_entity.type
_entity.pdbx_description
1 polymer ?
#
loop_
_entity_poly.entity_id
_entity_poly.type
_entity_poly.pdbx_seq_one_letter_code
_entity_poly.pdbx_strand_id
1 'polypeptide(L)'
;MWKVGLLVVAVLHSLQICESIDHCLEGNHLILPNTGKRGTLCKRTADVSICDRYIDIGRDKWYKVLGHDDTVPRKMAEGSAKMFHCGTDYPIYLPNGSHPTTSGTVVTRNACMLAGSNICKEQYPVQIMHCGTFFLYNLSRPNSCDIAYCFGDNMECSKPDPCEEANRLILHVSGDRSTRCRDKSLRHCDSKLQQNWYRPMMGSADVKMATSCVERDSCGTESPIWLNGLEPSLADKTVDMKACVNFGRTSMCSCDEEIDIQVRNCSSYLVYNLNATSKCPQRYCFGNSGNCDVAATAKEYPVWQIVLILLAAIAVLAVILCVFTYILIKKISPSKVQSINSTKENDVCTNVQMVLKPKY
;
A
#
# COMPACT_ATOMS: atom_id res chain seq x y z
N MET A 1 -44.69 29.33 55.27
CA MET A 1 -44.00 28.16 54.67
C MET A 1 -43.40 28.60 53.35
N TRP A 2 -42.27 28.02 52.91
CA TRP A 2 -41.39 28.34 51.74
C TRP A 2 -40.21 29.26 52.11
N LYS A 3 -39.10 28.72 52.63
CA LYS A 3 -37.93 28.03 52.01
C LYS A 3 -36.83 29.00 51.53
N VAL A 4 -35.80 29.10 52.37
CA VAL A 4 -34.49 29.71 52.12
C VAL A 4 -33.74 28.91 51.06
N GLY A 5 -33.33 29.56 49.97
CA GLY A 5 -32.52 28.96 48.92
C GLY A 5 -31.03 29.01 49.28
N LEU A 6 -30.43 27.85 49.54
CA LEU A 6 -28.98 27.68 49.63
C LEU A 6 -28.48 27.28 48.24
N LEU A 7 -27.64 28.13 47.62
CA LEU A 7 -26.92 27.81 46.39
C LEU A 7 -25.79 26.84 46.75
N VAL A 8 -25.93 25.56 46.38
CA VAL A 8 -24.81 24.61 46.36
C VAL A 8 -24.26 24.61 44.94
N VAL A 9 -23.09 25.23 44.74
CA VAL A 9 -22.32 25.13 43.50
C VAL A 9 -21.63 23.76 43.50
N ALA A 10 -22.19 22.80 42.77
CA ALA A 10 -21.52 21.54 42.50
C ALA A 10 -20.49 21.76 41.39
N VAL A 11 -19.20 21.81 41.75
CA VAL A 11 -18.10 21.74 40.79
C VAL A 11 -18.02 20.30 40.28
N LEU A 12 -18.62 20.04 39.12
CA LEU A 12 -18.37 18.82 38.35
C LEU A 12 -16.95 18.92 37.77
N HIS A 13 -15.97 18.34 38.48
CA HIS A 13 -14.73 17.93 37.82
C HIS A 13 -15.08 16.79 36.86
N SER A 14 -15.05 17.10 35.57
CA SER A 14 -15.05 16.11 34.49
C SER A 14 -13.83 15.22 34.66
N LEU A 15 -14.00 14.08 35.33
CA LEU A 15 -13.12 12.93 35.19
C LEU A 15 -13.21 12.50 33.73
N GLN A 16 -12.25 12.95 32.92
CA GLN A 16 -11.99 12.37 31.62
C GLN A 16 -11.53 10.93 31.88
N ILE A 17 -12.47 9.99 31.84
CA ILE A 17 -12.15 8.56 31.83
C ILE A 17 -11.45 8.34 30.48
N CYS A 18 -10.12 8.26 30.51
CA CYS A 18 -9.38 7.74 29.37
C CYS A 18 -9.69 6.25 29.33
N GLU A 19 -10.63 5.84 28.47
CA GLU A 19 -10.80 4.42 28.17
C GLU A 19 -9.46 3.92 27.64
N SER A 20 -8.81 3.05 28.42
CA SER A 20 -7.60 2.38 27.97
C SER A 20 -8.01 1.44 26.84
N ILE A 21 -7.52 1.68 25.63
CA ILE A 21 -7.74 0.80 24.49
C ILE A 21 -7.24 -0.61 24.87
N ASP A 22 -8.13 -1.59 24.81
CA ASP A 22 -7.76 -2.99 24.97
C ASP A 22 -7.11 -3.47 23.66
N HIS A 23 -5.77 -3.53 23.66
CA HIS A 23 -4.97 -3.93 22.51
C HIS A 23 -5.19 -5.40 22.12
N CYS A 24 -5.67 -6.25 23.03
CA CYS A 24 -5.94 -7.66 22.75
C CYS A 24 -7.18 -7.86 21.86
N LEU A 25 -8.04 -6.85 21.72
CA LEU A 25 -9.17 -6.90 20.79
C LEU A 25 -8.68 -6.75 19.34
N GLU A 26 -9.32 -7.50 18.44
CA GLU A 26 -9.02 -7.46 17.02
C GLU A 26 -9.22 -6.04 16.46
N GLY A 27 -8.28 -5.57 15.63
CA GLY A 27 -8.29 -4.20 15.10
C GLY A 27 -7.62 -3.15 16.00
N ASN A 28 -7.30 -3.47 17.27
CA ASN A 28 -6.58 -2.55 18.17
C ASN A 28 -5.06 -2.79 18.22
N HIS A 29 -4.54 -3.62 17.32
CA HIS A 29 -3.12 -3.93 17.19
C HIS A 29 -2.73 -4.04 15.71
N LEU A 30 -1.44 -3.96 15.45
CA LEU A 30 -0.84 -4.09 14.13
C LEU A 30 -0.34 -5.52 13.90
N ILE A 31 -0.21 -5.93 12.64
CA ILE A 31 0.52 -7.13 12.27
C ILE A 31 1.96 -6.74 11.92
N LEU A 32 2.93 -7.46 12.49
CA LEU A 32 4.34 -7.24 12.15
C LEU A 32 4.62 -7.79 10.74
N PRO A 33 5.18 -6.99 9.82
CA PRO A 33 5.42 -7.42 8.44
C PRO A 33 6.45 -8.56 8.37
N ASN A 34 6.54 -9.23 7.23
CA ASN A 34 7.48 -10.31 6.92
C ASN A 34 7.38 -11.51 7.88
N THR A 35 6.18 -11.78 8.43
CA THR A 35 5.90 -12.88 9.38
C THR A 35 6.52 -14.22 8.96
N GLY A 36 6.43 -14.55 7.67
CA GLY A 36 6.96 -15.81 7.14
C GLY A 36 8.48 -15.93 7.17
N LYS A 37 9.23 -14.82 7.24
CA LYS A 37 10.70 -14.84 7.22
C LYS A 37 11.33 -14.86 8.62
N ARG A 38 10.55 -14.70 9.69
CA ARG A 38 11.06 -14.43 11.06
C ARG A 38 11.42 -15.66 11.91
N GLY A 39 11.25 -16.87 11.38
CA GLY A 39 11.54 -18.12 12.11
C GLY A 39 13.04 -18.36 12.33
N THR A 40 13.42 -19.00 13.45
CA THR A 40 14.84 -19.19 13.79
C THR A 40 15.62 -20.13 12.87
N LEU A 41 14.93 -20.96 12.07
CA LEU A 41 15.52 -21.79 11.01
C LEU A 41 15.38 -21.15 9.62
N CYS A 42 14.65 -20.03 9.49
CA CYS A 42 14.52 -19.34 8.21
C CYS A 42 15.82 -18.61 7.87
N LYS A 43 16.56 -19.14 6.90
CA LYS A 43 17.78 -18.50 6.37
C LYS A 43 17.42 -17.30 5.51
N ARG A 44 18.14 -16.20 5.71
CA ARG A 44 18.05 -15.03 4.85
C ARG A 44 18.52 -15.37 3.42
N THR A 45 17.81 -14.88 2.40
CA THR A 45 18.28 -14.93 1.00
C THR A 45 19.27 -13.80 0.73
N ALA A 46 20.22 -14.01 -0.18
CA ALA A 46 21.43 -13.19 -0.32
C ALA A 46 21.18 -11.67 -0.46
N ASP A 47 20.02 -11.25 -0.99
CA ASP A 47 19.80 -9.86 -1.40
C ASP A 47 18.77 -9.06 -0.58
N VAL A 48 18.10 -9.64 0.43
CA VAL A 48 17.08 -8.91 1.23
C VAL A 48 17.10 -9.31 2.70
N SER A 49 17.49 -8.38 3.58
CA SER A 49 17.24 -8.46 5.03
C SER A 49 15.87 -7.83 5.35
N ILE A 50 15.14 -8.43 6.30
CA ILE A 50 14.01 -7.76 6.93
C ILE A 50 14.55 -6.50 7.61
N CYS A 51 13.99 -5.34 7.26
CA CYS A 51 14.39 -4.06 7.85
C CYS A 51 13.42 -3.64 8.95
N ASP A 52 13.66 -4.05 10.19
CA ASP A 52 12.85 -3.64 11.34
C ASP A 52 13.16 -2.21 11.81
N ARG A 53 14.17 -1.54 11.25
CA ARG A 53 14.48 -0.13 11.51
C ARG A 53 13.31 0.81 11.20
N TYR A 54 12.42 0.45 10.28
CA TYR A 54 11.29 1.27 9.86
C TYR A 54 9.95 0.88 10.50
N ILE A 55 9.94 -0.02 11.50
CA ILE A 55 8.71 -0.28 12.26
C ILE A 55 8.23 1.00 12.96
N ASP A 56 6.92 1.15 13.04
CA ASP A 56 6.31 2.20 13.84
C ASP A 56 6.55 1.91 15.31
N ILE A 57 6.97 2.93 16.04
CA ILE A 57 7.25 2.84 17.48
C ILE A 57 6.43 3.89 18.22
N GLY A 58 6.06 3.59 19.44
CA GLY A 58 5.18 4.44 20.25
C GLY A 58 4.50 3.62 21.33
N ARG A 59 3.88 4.29 22.30
CA ARG A 59 3.21 3.59 23.43
C ARG A 59 1.98 2.79 22.98
N ASP A 60 1.40 3.16 21.85
CA ASP A 60 0.22 2.58 21.21
C ASP A 60 0.56 1.59 20.08
N LYS A 61 1.85 1.38 19.77
CA LYS A 61 2.28 0.51 18.67
C LYS A 61 2.54 -0.91 19.19
N TRP A 62 1.50 -1.74 19.13
CA TRP A 62 1.53 -3.13 19.54
C TRP A 62 1.39 -4.05 18.34
N TYR A 63 2.29 -5.02 18.24
CA TYR A 63 2.37 -5.94 17.12
C TYR A 63 2.01 -7.36 17.52
N LYS A 64 1.09 -7.97 16.76
CA LYS A 64 0.87 -9.42 16.70
C LYS A 64 1.72 -9.99 15.58
N VAL A 65 2.32 -11.16 15.81
CA VAL A 65 3.13 -11.84 14.80
C VAL A 65 2.45 -13.15 14.45
N LEU A 66 2.19 -13.36 13.17
CA LEU A 66 1.48 -14.55 12.68
C LEU A 66 2.46 -15.63 12.21
N GLY A 67 1.97 -16.87 12.17
CA GLY A 67 2.67 -18.06 11.72
C GLY A 67 2.50 -18.34 10.22
N HIS A 68 2.95 -19.53 9.80
CA HIS A 68 3.07 -19.95 8.40
C HIS A 68 1.77 -19.86 7.57
N ASP A 69 0.63 -20.04 8.23
CA ASP A 69 -0.71 -20.06 7.66
C ASP A 69 -1.50 -18.78 7.98
N ASP A 70 -0.84 -17.82 8.64
CA ASP A 70 -1.45 -16.64 9.23
C ASP A 70 -2.61 -16.92 10.19
N THR A 71 -2.73 -18.15 10.70
CA THR A 71 -3.78 -18.53 11.66
C THR A 71 -3.24 -18.77 13.06
N VAL A 72 -1.97 -19.17 13.18
CA VAL A 72 -1.33 -19.44 14.49
C VAL A 72 -0.33 -18.35 14.86
N PRO A 73 -0.58 -17.52 15.89
CA PRO A 73 0.37 -16.51 16.33
C PRO A 73 1.71 -17.10 16.79
N ARG A 74 2.82 -16.41 16.46
CA ARG A 74 4.17 -16.76 16.88
C ARG A 74 4.60 -15.88 18.04
N LYS A 75 5.23 -16.51 19.03
CA LYS A 75 5.94 -15.77 20.08
C LYS A 75 7.36 -15.42 19.63
N MET A 76 7.94 -14.37 20.20
CA MET A 76 9.34 -14.02 20.01
C MET A 76 10.21 -15.24 20.36
N ALA A 77 11.22 -15.52 19.54
CA ALA A 77 12.07 -16.68 19.74
C ALA A 77 12.77 -16.61 21.11
N GLU A 78 12.68 -17.68 21.89
CA GLU A 78 13.40 -17.80 23.17
C GLU A 78 14.74 -18.52 22.99
N GLY A 79 14.82 -19.43 22.01
CA GLY A 79 16.07 -20.04 21.58
C GLY A 79 16.90 -19.08 20.73
N SER A 80 18.23 -19.16 20.83
CA SER A 80 19.11 -18.35 19.99
C SER A 80 18.95 -18.72 18.52
N ALA A 81 18.48 -17.79 17.70
CA ALA A 81 18.65 -17.88 16.26
C ALA A 81 20.13 -17.73 15.89
N LYS A 82 20.58 -18.34 14.80
CA LYS A 82 21.95 -18.14 14.30
C LYS A 82 22.01 -16.86 13.47
N MET A 83 23.20 -16.28 13.32
CA MET A 83 23.42 -15.22 12.32
C MET A 83 22.89 -15.66 10.94
N PHE A 84 22.42 -14.70 10.13
CA PHE A 84 21.81 -14.94 8.82
C PHE A 84 20.50 -15.74 8.85
N HIS A 85 19.84 -15.82 10.00
CA HIS A 85 18.51 -16.43 10.15
C HIS A 85 17.47 -15.39 10.58
N CYS A 86 16.20 -15.80 10.70
CA CYS A 86 15.06 -14.90 10.89
C CYS A 86 14.95 -13.84 9.81
N GLY A 87 15.43 -14.15 8.59
CA GLY A 87 15.41 -13.22 7.46
C GLY A 87 16.32 -12.00 7.64
N THR A 88 17.30 -12.03 8.53
CA THR A 88 18.19 -10.90 8.80
C THR A 88 19.64 -11.36 9.04
N ASP A 89 20.61 -10.44 9.09
CA ASP A 89 22.01 -10.78 9.40
C ASP A 89 22.22 -10.95 10.91
N TYR A 90 21.67 -10.00 11.68
CA TYR A 90 21.82 -9.90 13.13
C TYR A 90 20.45 -10.08 13.80
N PRO A 91 20.07 -11.33 14.12
CA PRO A 91 18.78 -11.61 14.74
C PRO A 91 18.69 -11.09 16.18
N ILE A 92 17.52 -10.57 16.55
CA ILE A 92 17.15 -10.24 17.93
C ILE A 92 16.22 -11.35 18.47
N TYR A 93 16.58 -11.94 19.61
CA TYR A 93 15.82 -13.00 20.28
C TYR A 93 15.70 -12.74 21.80
N LEU A 94 14.93 -13.54 22.51
CA LEU A 94 14.67 -13.39 23.95
C LEU A 94 15.44 -14.46 24.78
N PRO A 95 16.71 -14.21 25.17
CA PRO A 95 17.63 -15.26 25.63
C PRO A 95 17.26 -15.96 26.94
N ASN A 96 16.57 -15.28 27.85
CA ASN A 96 16.18 -15.81 29.17
C ASN A 96 14.65 -15.95 29.27
N GLY A 97 14.06 -16.45 28.18
CA GLY A 97 12.64 -16.58 27.89
C GLY A 97 11.73 -16.84 29.08
N SER A 98 11.05 -15.79 29.53
CA SER A 98 9.68 -15.98 29.96
C SER A 98 8.85 -14.84 29.42
N HIS A 99 8.14 -15.15 28.34
CA HIS A 99 6.88 -14.50 28.05
C HIS A 99 6.00 -14.52 29.32
N PRO A 100 5.15 -13.49 29.52
CA PRO A 100 4.22 -13.48 30.65
C PRO A 100 3.30 -14.71 30.60
N THR A 101 3.15 -15.42 31.71
CA THR A 101 2.28 -16.62 31.78
C THR A 101 0.83 -16.26 32.09
N THR A 102 0.59 -15.12 32.73
CA THR A 102 -0.74 -14.67 33.16
C THR A 102 -1.36 -13.77 32.10
N SER A 103 -2.57 -14.09 31.63
CA SER A 103 -3.29 -13.26 30.65
C SER A 103 -3.56 -11.85 31.21
N GLY A 104 -3.54 -10.84 30.35
CA GLY A 104 -3.71 -9.42 30.69
C GLY A 104 -2.48 -8.76 31.30
N THR A 105 -1.38 -9.49 31.52
CA THR A 105 -0.15 -8.90 32.08
C THR A 105 0.77 -8.36 30.99
N VAL A 106 1.40 -7.23 31.29
CA VAL A 106 2.45 -6.61 30.48
C VAL A 106 3.77 -6.69 31.23
N VAL A 107 4.82 -7.19 30.58
CA VAL A 107 6.18 -7.25 31.15
C VAL A 107 7.17 -6.57 30.22
N THR A 108 8.20 -5.93 30.80
CA THR A 108 9.34 -5.42 30.06
C THR A 108 10.47 -6.44 30.10
N ARG A 109 11.04 -6.77 28.95
CA ARG A 109 12.19 -7.67 28.81
C ARG A 109 13.28 -7.01 27.96
N ASN A 110 14.52 -7.42 28.17
CA ASN A 110 15.63 -7.06 27.28
C ASN A 110 15.83 -8.18 26.28
N ALA A 111 15.36 -7.97 25.05
CA ALA A 111 15.70 -8.79 23.91
C ALA A 111 17.17 -8.55 23.53
N CYS A 112 17.76 -9.49 22.81
CA CYS A 112 19.19 -9.55 22.61
C CYS A 112 19.52 -9.72 21.13
N MET A 113 20.33 -8.81 20.58
CA MET A 113 20.89 -8.92 19.25
C MET A 113 22.11 -9.84 19.25
N LEU A 114 22.07 -10.84 18.38
CA LEU A 114 23.19 -11.76 18.17
C LEU A 114 24.16 -11.22 17.12
N ALA A 115 25.45 -11.18 17.47
CA ALA A 115 26.53 -10.96 16.51
C ALA A 115 27.78 -11.76 16.90
N GLY A 116 28.36 -12.49 15.94
CA GLY A 116 29.55 -13.32 16.15
C GLY A 116 29.23 -14.66 16.84
N SER A 117 30.07 -15.05 17.80
CA SER A 117 30.07 -16.36 18.47
C SER A 117 28.99 -16.52 19.55
N ASN A 118 27.73 -16.28 19.21
CA ASN A 118 26.55 -16.45 20.08
C ASN A 118 26.53 -15.59 21.36
N ILE A 119 27.17 -14.43 21.35
CA ILE A 119 27.17 -13.50 22.49
C ILE A 119 26.13 -12.41 22.25
N CYS A 120 25.43 -12.01 23.32
CA CYS A 120 24.58 -10.85 23.30
C CYS A 120 25.38 -9.57 23.06
N LYS A 121 25.24 -8.97 21.87
CA LYS A 121 26.01 -7.79 21.49
C LYS A 121 25.36 -6.50 21.98
N GLU A 122 24.04 -6.41 21.84
CA GLU A 122 23.23 -5.25 22.19
C GLU A 122 21.88 -5.70 22.73
N GLN A 123 21.32 -4.93 23.67
CA GLN A 123 20.02 -5.20 24.27
C GLN A 123 18.97 -4.22 23.77
N TYR A 124 17.78 -4.75 23.48
CA TYR A 124 16.63 -4.01 23.01
C TYR A 124 15.49 -4.18 24.02
N PRO A 125 15.08 -3.12 24.75
CA PRO A 125 13.95 -3.23 25.66
C PRO A 125 12.66 -3.42 24.85
N VAL A 126 11.88 -4.42 25.21
CA VAL A 126 10.59 -4.73 24.58
C VAL A 126 9.53 -4.91 25.66
N GLN A 127 8.29 -4.51 25.36
CA GLN A 127 7.16 -4.86 26.21
C GLN A 127 6.38 -6.01 25.57
N ILE A 128 5.96 -6.95 26.40
CA ILE A 128 5.26 -8.16 25.97
C ILE A 128 3.96 -8.25 26.76
N MET A 129 2.84 -8.36 26.06
CA MET A 129 1.51 -8.51 26.63
C MET A 129 0.98 -9.91 26.33
N HIS A 130 0.39 -10.60 27.31
CA HIS A 130 -0.26 -11.89 27.10
C HIS A 130 -1.77 -11.70 26.91
N CYS A 131 -2.29 -12.06 25.73
CA CYS A 131 -3.72 -11.95 25.38
C CYS A 131 -4.43 -13.31 25.43
N GLY A 132 -4.02 -14.19 26.35
CA GLY A 132 -4.57 -15.54 26.53
C GLY A 132 -4.04 -16.57 25.55
N THR A 133 -4.27 -16.41 24.25
CA THR A 133 -3.82 -17.37 23.22
C THR A 133 -2.65 -16.87 22.37
N PHE A 134 -2.30 -15.60 22.50
CA PHE A 134 -1.21 -14.97 21.75
C PHE A 134 -0.54 -13.87 22.57
N PHE A 135 0.54 -13.33 22.01
CA PHE A 135 1.29 -12.23 22.60
C PHE A 135 1.28 -11.02 21.68
N LEU A 136 1.27 -9.83 22.29
CA LEU A 136 1.54 -8.58 21.60
C LEU A 136 2.88 -8.02 22.04
N TYR A 137 3.54 -7.33 21.12
CA TYR A 137 4.89 -6.80 21.30
C TYR A 137 4.94 -5.31 21.02
N ASN A 138 5.42 -4.54 21.99
CA ASN A 138 5.89 -3.18 21.77
C ASN A 138 7.41 -3.23 21.61
N LEU A 139 7.89 -2.94 20.40
CA LEU A 139 9.25 -3.21 19.97
C LEU A 139 10.11 -1.94 19.99
N SER A 140 11.39 -2.10 20.34
CA SER A 140 12.39 -1.04 20.17
C SER A 140 12.88 -1.00 18.72
N ARG A 141 13.17 0.21 18.21
CA ARG A 141 13.68 0.39 16.85
C ARG A 141 15.16 -0.01 16.74
N PRO A 142 15.53 -0.96 15.86
CA PRO A 142 16.93 -1.23 15.52
C PRO A 142 17.58 -0.05 14.79
N ASN A 143 18.89 0.12 14.94
CA ASN A 143 19.64 1.21 14.31
C ASN A 143 20.02 0.94 12.83
N SER A 144 19.80 -0.27 12.33
CA SER A 144 20.16 -0.69 10.97
C SER A 144 19.17 -1.72 10.39
N CYS A 145 19.13 -1.85 9.05
CA CYS A 145 18.21 -2.75 8.33
C CYS A 145 18.68 -4.21 8.28
N ASP A 146 19.89 -4.50 8.72
CA ASP A 146 20.47 -5.84 8.85
C ASP A 146 20.23 -6.44 10.25
N ILE A 147 19.40 -5.79 11.08
CA ILE A 147 19.00 -6.20 12.42
C ILE A 147 17.47 -6.34 12.47
N ALA A 148 16.97 -7.51 12.89
CA ALA A 148 15.52 -7.77 12.97
C ALA A 148 15.14 -8.77 14.07
N TYR A 149 13.90 -8.69 14.55
CA TYR A 149 13.35 -9.56 15.59
C TYR A 149 12.91 -10.92 15.05
N CYS A 150 13.34 -11.98 15.75
CA CYS A 150 12.97 -13.37 15.52
C CYS A 150 11.68 -13.76 16.22
N PHE A 151 10.84 -14.53 15.53
CA PHE A 151 9.59 -15.08 16.06
C PHE A 151 9.42 -16.53 15.61
N GLY A 152 9.20 -17.42 16.57
CA GLY A 152 9.04 -18.86 16.36
C GLY A 152 10.35 -19.64 16.43
N ASP A 153 10.51 -20.39 17.52
CA ASP A 153 11.61 -21.33 17.72
C ASP A 153 11.47 -22.56 16.80
N ASN A 154 12.58 -22.97 16.18
CA ASN A 154 12.67 -24.09 15.26
C ASN A 154 11.74 -23.98 14.04
N MET A 155 11.47 -22.75 13.58
CA MET A 155 10.57 -22.48 12.46
C MET A 155 11.35 -22.10 11.19
N GLU A 156 11.01 -22.75 10.08
CA GLU A 156 11.54 -22.46 8.74
C GLU A 156 10.89 -21.23 8.08
N CYS A 157 11.39 -20.84 6.92
CA CYS A 157 10.76 -19.80 6.11
C CYS A 157 9.36 -20.24 5.69
N SER A 158 8.39 -19.36 5.83
CA SER A 158 7.00 -19.57 5.44
C SER A 158 6.64 -18.74 4.22
N LYS A 159 5.48 -19.02 3.62
CA LYS A 159 5.01 -18.28 2.43
C LYS A 159 5.00 -16.76 2.72
N PRO A 160 5.40 -15.93 1.75
CA PRO A 160 5.38 -14.47 1.90
C PRO A 160 3.95 -13.95 2.16
N ASP A 161 3.83 -12.91 2.99
CA ASP A 161 2.54 -12.28 3.31
C ASP A 161 2.03 -11.51 2.07
N PRO A 162 0.90 -11.91 1.46
CA PRO A 162 0.39 -11.28 0.25
C PRO A 162 -0.20 -9.89 0.48
N CYS A 163 -0.36 -9.48 1.74
CA CYS A 163 -0.72 -8.10 2.09
C CYS A 163 0.45 -7.12 1.92
N GLU A 164 1.68 -7.59 1.77
CA GLU A 164 2.81 -6.74 1.41
C GLU A 164 2.87 -6.49 -0.09
N GLU A 165 3.24 -5.27 -0.50
CA GLU A 165 3.27 -4.88 -1.91
C GLU A 165 4.25 -5.72 -2.73
N ALA A 166 5.39 -6.07 -2.14
CA ALA A 166 6.42 -6.89 -2.78
C ALA A 166 5.98 -8.34 -3.08
N ASN A 167 4.91 -8.82 -2.44
CA ASN A 167 4.47 -10.22 -2.49
C ASN A 167 3.16 -10.43 -3.26
N ARG A 168 2.66 -9.39 -3.96
CA ARG A 168 1.43 -9.47 -4.76
C ARG A 168 1.57 -8.74 -6.07
N LEU A 169 0.64 -9.01 -6.99
CA LEU A 169 0.50 -8.30 -8.26
C LEU A 169 -0.77 -7.47 -8.28
N ILE A 170 -0.77 -6.37 -9.04
CA ILE A 170 -2.00 -5.65 -9.37
C ILE A 170 -2.69 -6.34 -10.54
N LEU A 171 -3.94 -6.75 -10.35
CA LEU A 171 -4.80 -7.18 -11.46
C LEU A 171 -5.59 -5.95 -11.94
N HIS A 172 -5.21 -5.41 -13.09
CA HIS A 172 -5.94 -4.30 -13.69
C HIS A 172 -7.31 -4.78 -14.18
N VAL A 173 -8.37 -4.21 -13.60
CA VAL A 173 -9.77 -4.53 -13.90
C VAL A 173 -10.36 -3.43 -14.77
N SER A 174 -10.74 -3.79 -15.99
CA SER A 174 -11.53 -2.97 -16.91
C SER A 174 -13.03 -3.28 -16.80
N GLY A 175 -13.87 -2.43 -17.41
CA GLY A 175 -15.34 -2.54 -17.33
C GLY A 175 -15.89 -3.89 -17.82
N ASP A 176 -15.20 -4.49 -18.79
CA ASP A 176 -15.49 -5.81 -19.33
C ASP A 176 -15.49 -6.92 -18.28
N ARG A 177 -14.74 -6.83 -17.17
CA ARG A 177 -14.75 -7.84 -16.07
C ARG A 177 -15.94 -7.71 -15.13
N SER A 178 -16.79 -6.69 -15.29
CA SER A 178 -17.93 -6.46 -14.41
C SER A 178 -19.06 -7.45 -14.66
N THR A 179 -19.76 -7.83 -13.60
CA THR A 179 -21.00 -8.64 -13.70
C THR A 179 -22.13 -7.96 -14.47
N ARG A 180 -22.05 -6.65 -14.70
CA ARG A 180 -22.99 -5.91 -15.56
C ARG A 180 -22.62 -5.93 -17.04
N CYS A 181 -21.38 -6.28 -17.39
CA CYS A 181 -21.04 -6.51 -18.77
C CYS A 181 -21.61 -7.86 -19.22
N ARG A 182 -22.60 -7.85 -20.12
CA ARG A 182 -23.30 -9.04 -20.67
C ARG A 182 -23.19 -9.16 -22.20
N ASP A 183 -22.09 -8.69 -22.76
CA ASP A 183 -21.85 -8.76 -24.20
C ASP A 183 -21.38 -10.17 -24.59
N LYS A 184 -22.28 -10.90 -25.24
CA LYS A 184 -22.08 -12.28 -25.71
C LYS A 184 -21.03 -12.42 -26.80
N SER A 185 -20.63 -11.33 -27.44
CA SER A 185 -19.57 -11.35 -28.46
C SER A 185 -18.18 -11.45 -27.85
N LEU A 186 -18.02 -11.07 -26.57
CA LEU A 186 -16.73 -11.09 -25.88
C LEU A 186 -16.36 -12.51 -25.45
N ARG A 187 -15.11 -12.89 -25.73
CA ARG A 187 -14.56 -14.24 -25.45
C ARG A 187 -13.21 -14.14 -24.73
N HIS A 188 -13.09 -13.26 -23.74
CA HIS A 188 -11.87 -13.10 -22.95
C HIS A 188 -11.66 -14.27 -21.99
N CYS A 189 -10.39 -14.50 -21.62
CA CYS A 189 -9.96 -15.67 -20.84
C CYS A 189 -8.84 -15.31 -19.88
N ASP A 190 -8.82 -15.97 -18.71
CA ASP A 190 -7.72 -15.90 -17.74
C ASP A 190 -6.80 -17.14 -17.82
N SER A 191 -6.79 -17.85 -18.96
CA SER A 191 -5.94 -19.04 -19.16
C SER A 191 -4.43 -18.74 -19.21
N LYS A 192 -4.06 -17.46 -19.32
CA LYS A 192 -2.68 -16.97 -19.26
C LYS A 192 -2.30 -16.35 -17.91
N LEU A 193 -3.25 -16.30 -16.96
CA LEU A 193 -3.00 -15.79 -15.61
C LEU A 193 -1.98 -16.71 -14.92
N GLN A 194 -0.94 -16.15 -14.32
CA GLN A 194 0.01 -16.94 -13.54
C GLN A 194 -0.56 -17.18 -12.15
N GLN A 195 -0.19 -18.30 -11.52
CA GLN A 195 -0.56 -18.50 -10.12
C GLN A 195 0.14 -17.46 -9.25
N ASN A 196 -0.63 -16.55 -8.65
CA ASN A 196 -0.11 -15.53 -7.75
C ASN A 196 -1.22 -14.90 -6.91
N TRP A 197 -0.81 -14.12 -5.91
CA TRP A 197 -1.68 -13.21 -5.18
C TRP A 197 -1.93 -11.94 -5.99
N TYR A 198 -3.21 -11.63 -6.22
CA TYR A 198 -3.65 -10.47 -6.97
C TYR A 198 -4.49 -9.52 -6.12
N ARG A 199 -4.18 -8.22 -6.18
CA ARG A 199 -5.04 -7.12 -5.72
C ARG A 199 -5.77 -6.54 -6.94
N PRO A 200 -7.09 -6.78 -7.11
CA PRO A 200 -7.84 -6.29 -8.25
C PRO A 200 -8.15 -4.80 -8.10
N MET A 201 -7.80 -4.00 -9.12
CA MET A 201 -8.02 -2.55 -9.11
C MET A 201 -8.65 -2.04 -10.41
N MET A 202 -9.68 -1.21 -10.28
CA MET A 202 -10.24 -0.44 -11.38
C MET A 202 -9.82 1.02 -11.23
N GLY A 203 -8.85 1.46 -12.05
CA GLY A 203 -8.15 2.73 -11.81
C GLY A 203 -7.41 2.68 -10.47
N SER A 204 -7.71 3.63 -9.58
CA SER A 204 -7.16 3.69 -8.21
C SER A 204 -8.04 3.01 -7.15
N ALA A 205 -9.19 2.45 -7.53
CA ALA A 205 -10.14 1.85 -6.61
C ALA A 205 -9.99 0.32 -6.54
N ASP A 206 -10.00 -0.22 -5.32
CA ASP A 206 -10.08 -1.66 -5.08
C ASP A 206 -11.44 -2.19 -5.52
N VAL A 207 -11.43 -3.31 -6.25
CA VAL A 207 -12.64 -3.99 -6.68
C VAL A 207 -12.61 -5.45 -6.24
N LYS A 208 -13.78 -5.95 -5.85
CA LYS A 208 -13.91 -7.29 -5.30
C LYS A 208 -14.44 -8.27 -6.33
N MET A 209 -14.08 -9.53 -6.16
CA MET A 209 -14.65 -10.61 -6.94
C MET A 209 -16.16 -10.67 -6.67
N ALA A 210 -16.97 -10.99 -7.68
CA ALA A 210 -18.39 -11.20 -7.46
C ALA A 210 -18.60 -12.33 -6.44
N THR A 211 -19.52 -12.18 -5.49
CA THR A 211 -19.83 -13.20 -4.45
C THR A 211 -21.18 -13.87 -4.65
N SER A 212 -21.99 -13.34 -5.57
CA SER A 212 -23.26 -13.91 -6.00
C SER A 212 -23.10 -14.60 -7.35
N CYS A 213 -23.98 -15.55 -7.63
CA CYS A 213 -24.01 -16.24 -8.91
C CYS A 213 -24.00 -15.26 -10.10
N VAL A 214 -23.14 -15.55 -11.09
CA VAL A 214 -22.99 -14.72 -12.29
C VAL A 214 -23.52 -15.48 -13.49
N GLU A 215 -24.49 -14.88 -14.17
CA GLU A 215 -25.10 -15.42 -15.39
C GLU A 215 -24.06 -15.59 -16.50
N ARG A 216 -24.23 -16.66 -17.30
CA ARG A 216 -23.41 -16.92 -18.49
C ARG A 216 -23.33 -15.69 -19.40
N ASP A 217 -22.24 -15.59 -20.14
CA ASP A 217 -21.94 -14.46 -21.05
C ASP A 217 -21.74 -13.12 -20.33
N SER A 218 -21.41 -13.15 -19.04
CA SER A 218 -21.05 -11.95 -18.27
C SER A 218 -19.53 -11.81 -18.09
N CYS A 219 -19.07 -10.64 -17.65
CA CYS A 219 -17.64 -10.38 -17.36
C CYS A 219 -16.74 -10.56 -18.60
N GLY A 220 -17.29 -10.30 -19.78
CA GLY A 220 -16.58 -10.34 -21.06
C GLY A 220 -16.12 -11.74 -21.45
N THR A 221 -16.79 -12.78 -20.93
CA THR A 221 -16.47 -14.18 -21.17
C THR A 221 -17.75 -15.00 -21.28
N GLU A 222 -17.67 -16.19 -21.88
CA GLU A 222 -18.81 -17.12 -21.92
C GLU A 222 -19.02 -17.79 -20.56
N SER A 223 -17.92 -18.18 -19.89
CA SER A 223 -17.96 -18.92 -18.63
C SER A 223 -17.44 -18.07 -17.47
N PRO A 224 -18.28 -17.23 -16.85
CA PRO A 224 -17.86 -16.35 -15.76
C PRO A 224 -17.52 -17.15 -14.49
N ILE A 225 -16.61 -16.60 -13.70
CA ILE A 225 -16.20 -17.17 -12.41
C ILE A 225 -16.46 -16.17 -11.28
N TRP A 226 -17.14 -16.60 -10.22
CA TRP A 226 -17.41 -15.80 -9.00
C TRP A 226 -16.98 -16.57 -7.73
N LEU A 227 -16.80 -15.86 -6.63
CA LEU A 227 -16.46 -16.43 -5.33
C LEU A 227 -17.69 -17.16 -4.75
N ASN A 228 -17.54 -18.43 -4.41
CA ASN A 228 -18.60 -19.23 -3.80
C ASN A 228 -18.60 -19.06 -2.28
N GLY A 229 -19.24 -17.99 -1.79
CA GLY A 229 -19.40 -17.73 -0.37
C GLY A 229 -19.22 -16.26 0.00
N LEU A 230 -19.19 -16.01 1.31
CA LEU A 230 -18.94 -14.69 1.86
C LEU A 230 -17.44 -14.43 1.98
N GLU A 231 -17.04 -13.20 1.70
CA GLU A 231 -15.66 -12.75 1.86
C GLU A 231 -15.18 -12.89 3.32
N PRO A 232 -13.87 -13.11 3.56
CA PRO A 232 -13.32 -13.10 4.90
C PRO A 232 -13.56 -11.75 5.59
N SER A 233 -14.32 -11.75 6.68
CA SER A 233 -14.60 -10.55 7.47
C SER A 233 -13.46 -10.17 8.41
N LEU A 234 -12.65 -11.15 8.82
CA LEU A 234 -11.53 -10.95 9.72
C LEU A 234 -10.31 -10.49 8.92
N ALA A 235 -9.72 -9.38 9.36
CA ALA A 235 -8.44 -8.91 8.87
C ALA A 235 -7.36 -9.99 9.05
N ASP A 236 -6.41 -9.98 8.13
CA ASP A 236 -5.17 -10.73 8.15
C ASP A 236 -5.31 -12.25 8.21
N LYS A 237 -6.48 -12.77 7.81
CA LYS A 237 -6.73 -14.20 7.67
C LYS A 237 -6.74 -14.64 6.21
N THR A 238 -5.85 -15.58 5.87
CA THR A 238 -5.93 -16.33 4.62
C THR A 238 -6.96 -17.46 4.80
N VAL A 239 -7.90 -17.56 3.86
CA VAL A 239 -8.96 -18.55 3.88
C VAL A 239 -8.96 -19.29 2.56
N ASP A 240 -8.95 -20.62 2.61
CA ASP A 240 -9.20 -21.46 1.46
C ASP A 240 -10.70 -21.37 1.09
N MET A 241 -10.99 -21.03 -0.15
CA MET A 241 -12.34 -20.81 -0.66
C MET A 241 -12.51 -21.50 -2.01
N LYS A 242 -13.77 -21.64 -2.42
CA LYS A 242 -14.13 -22.09 -3.76
C LYS A 242 -14.55 -20.90 -4.61
N ALA A 243 -14.15 -20.91 -5.87
CA ALA A 243 -14.76 -20.08 -6.91
C ALA A 243 -15.59 -20.97 -7.83
N CYS A 244 -16.74 -20.49 -8.26
CA CYS A 244 -17.68 -21.21 -9.10
C CYS A 244 -17.62 -20.73 -10.54
N VAL A 245 -17.68 -21.67 -11.48
CA VAL A 245 -17.78 -21.42 -12.91
C VAL A 245 -19.19 -21.74 -13.38
N ASN A 246 -19.79 -20.87 -14.19
CA ASN A 246 -21.06 -21.13 -14.85
C ASN A 246 -20.81 -21.45 -16.33
N PHE A 247 -21.04 -22.70 -16.73
CA PHE A 247 -20.97 -23.12 -18.14
C PHE A 247 -22.33 -23.00 -18.85
N GLY A 248 -23.38 -22.62 -18.11
CA GLY A 248 -24.77 -22.63 -18.57
C GLY A 248 -25.27 -24.04 -18.86
N ARG A 249 -24.91 -25.02 -18.02
CA ARG A 249 -25.44 -26.39 -18.13
C ARG A 249 -26.92 -26.47 -17.76
N THR A 250 -27.39 -25.52 -16.97
CA THR A 250 -28.81 -25.39 -16.62
C THR A 250 -29.40 -24.10 -17.19
N SER A 251 -30.73 -24.00 -17.20
CA SER A 251 -31.44 -22.79 -17.65
C SER A 251 -31.38 -21.63 -16.66
N MET A 252 -30.80 -21.85 -15.48
CA MET A 252 -30.63 -20.88 -14.40
C MET A 252 -29.15 -20.79 -14.01
N CYS A 253 -28.77 -19.73 -13.30
CA CYS A 253 -27.40 -19.58 -12.86
C CYS A 253 -27.00 -20.72 -11.89
N SER A 254 -25.95 -21.46 -12.23
CA SER A 254 -25.47 -22.60 -11.45
C SER A 254 -23.94 -22.66 -11.39
N CYS A 255 -23.43 -23.17 -10.27
CA CYS A 255 -22.03 -23.54 -10.10
C CYS A 255 -21.77 -24.90 -10.75
N ASP A 256 -21.29 -24.89 -11.98
CA ASP A 256 -21.10 -26.12 -12.78
C ASP A 256 -19.72 -26.76 -12.57
N GLU A 257 -18.76 -25.98 -12.06
CA GLU A 257 -17.40 -26.39 -11.70
C GLU A 257 -16.88 -25.49 -10.57
N GLU A 258 -16.10 -26.06 -9.66
CA GLU A 258 -15.43 -25.33 -8.59
C GLU A 258 -13.92 -25.25 -8.81
N ILE A 259 -13.33 -24.12 -8.44
CA ILE A 259 -11.89 -23.86 -8.46
C ILE A 259 -11.45 -23.54 -7.04
N ASP A 260 -10.42 -24.24 -6.56
CA ASP A 260 -9.76 -23.89 -5.30
C ASP A 260 -8.97 -22.59 -5.44
N ILE A 261 -9.28 -21.64 -4.57
CA ILE A 261 -8.57 -20.36 -4.46
C ILE A 261 -8.31 -20.04 -2.99
N GLN A 262 -7.44 -19.08 -2.74
CA GLN A 262 -7.23 -18.53 -1.40
C GLN A 262 -7.58 -17.04 -1.41
N VAL A 263 -8.20 -16.57 -0.33
CA VAL A 263 -8.55 -15.16 -0.17
C VAL A 263 -7.96 -14.66 1.13
N ARG A 264 -7.34 -13.48 1.09
CA ARG A 264 -6.75 -12.82 2.25
C ARG A 264 -7.29 -11.39 2.36
N ASN A 265 -7.80 -11.05 3.53
CA ASN A 265 -8.24 -9.69 3.86
C ASN A 265 -7.07 -8.91 4.47
N CYS A 266 -6.61 -7.85 3.79
CA CYS A 266 -5.48 -7.02 4.21
C CYS A 266 -5.94 -5.73 4.91
N SER A 267 -7.01 -5.83 5.70
CA SER A 267 -7.75 -4.73 6.36
C SER A 267 -8.45 -3.76 5.41
N SER A 268 -7.74 -3.19 4.43
CA SER A 268 -8.28 -2.16 3.50
C SER A 268 -8.66 -2.69 2.12
N TYR A 269 -8.12 -3.83 1.71
CA TYR A 269 -8.40 -4.49 0.43
C TYR A 269 -8.33 -6.01 0.58
N LEU A 270 -8.86 -6.73 -0.41
CA LEU A 270 -8.72 -8.17 -0.52
C LEU A 270 -7.66 -8.52 -1.57
N VAL A 271 -6.90 -9.58 -1.29
CA VAL A 271 -6.04 -10.24 -2.27
C VAL A 271 -6.50 -11.68 -2.50
N TYR A 272 -6.37 -12.12 -3.73
CA TYR A 272 -6.85 -13.43 -4.18
C TYR A 272 -5.68 -14.22 -4.77
N ASN A 273 -5.42 -15.41 -4.26
CA ASN A 273 -4.50 -16.35 -4.89
C ASN A 273 -5.25 -17.04 -6.03
N LEU A 274 -5.01 -16.59 -7.25
CA LEU A 274 -5.74 -17.03 -8.44
C LEU A 274 -4.83 -17.85 -9.34
N ASN A 275 -5.41 -18.86 -9.97
CA ASN A 275 -4.72 -19.71 -10.94
C ASN A 275 -5.20 -19.44 -12.36
N ALA A 276 -4.40 -19.84 -13.36
CA ALA A 276 -4.83 -19.92 -14.75
C ALA A 276 -6.14 -20.70 -14.87
N THR A 277 -7.08 -20.21 -15.68
CA THR A 277 -8.30 -20.96 -15.96
C THR A 277 -8.00 -22.15 -16.87
N SER A 278 -8.67 -23.29 -16.62
CA SER A 278 -8.47 -24.53 -17.37
C SER A 278 -9.04 -24.46 -18.80
N LYS A 279 -10.01 -23.58 -19.05
CA LYS A 279 -10.69 -23.40 -20.34
C LYS A 279 -10.68 -21.93 -20.78
N CYS A 280 -11.06 -21.72 -22.04
CA CYS A 280 -11.21 -20.42 -22.67
C CYS A 280 -12.37 -20.50 -23.68
N PRO A 281 -13.40 -19.63 -23.61
CA PRO A 281 -13.55 -18.48 -22.73
C PRO A 281 -14.07 -18.77 -21.32
N GLN A 282 -13.19 -18.51 -20.32
CA GLN A 282 -13.45 -18.59 -18.89
C GLN A 282 -12.64 -17.52 -18.15
N ARG A 283 -13.25 -16.76 -17.24
CA ARG A 283 -12.61 -15.57 -16.62
C ARG A 283 -13.18 -15.19 -15.26
N TYR A 284 -12.32 -14.70 -14.36
CA TYR A 284 -12.73 -14.20 -13.04
C TYR A 284 -13.44 -12.83 -13.14
N CYS A 285 -14.62 -12.75 -12.54
CA CYS A 285 -15.48 -11.56 -12.49
C CYS A 285 -15.11 -10.63 -11.34
N PHE A 286 -14.92 -9.34 -11.64
CA PHE A 286 -14.61 -8.32 -10.66
C PHE A 286 -15.50 -7.09 -10.84
N GLY A 287 -16.09 -6.62 -9.74
CA GLY A 287 -16.93 -5.43 -9.71
C GLY A 287 -18.32 -5.61 -10.34
N ASN A 288 -19.19 -4.63 -10.10
CA ASN A 288 -20.61 -4.67 -10.48
C ASN A 288 -21.10 -3.38 -11.16
N SER A 289 -20.21 -2.52 -11.65
CA SER A 289 -20.55 -1.18 -12.17
C SER A 289 -19.89 -0.83 -13.50
N GLY A 290 -19.29 -1.79 -14.22
CA GLY A 290 -18.63 -1.58 -15.51
C GLY A 290 -19.51 -1.90 -16.72
N ASN A 291 -19.38 -1.12 -17.79
CA ASN A 291 -19.92 -1.45 -19.12
C ASN A 291 -18.97 -2.38 -19.87
N CYS A 292 -19.47 -3.08 -20.89
CA CYS A 292 -18.67 -3.94 -21.77
C CYS A 292 -17.65 -3.21 -22.64
N ASP A 293 -17.60 -1.90 -22.53
CA ASP A 293 -16.56 -1.12 -23.17
C ASP A 293 -15.23 -1.51 -22.54
N VAL A 294 -14.42 -2.25 -23.30
CA VAL A 294 -12.98 -2.34 -23.06
C VAL A 294 -12.54 -0.90 -22.90
N ALA A 295 -11.96 -0.55 -21.75
CA ALA A 295 -11.49 0.81 -21.51
C ALA A 295 -10.72 1.23 -22.75
N ALA A 296 -11.31 2.11 -23.56
CA ALA A 296 -10.55 2.92 -24.48
C ALA A 296 -9.53 3.54 -23.55
N THR A 297 -8.28 3.11 -23.69
CA THR A 297 -7.17 3.54 -22.87
C THR A 297 -7.41 5.00 -22.55
N ALA A 298 -7.54 5.35 -21.26
CA ALA A 298 -7.43 6.75 -20.90
C ALA A 298 -6.15 7.18 -21.61
N LYS A 299 -6.27 8.02 -22.66
CA LYS A 299 -5.11 8.36 -23.48
C LYS A 299 -4.13 9.00 -22.51
N GLU A 300 -3.14 8.24 -22.08
CA GLU A 300 -2.00 8.79 -21.39
C GLU A 300 -1.34 9.68 -22.44
N TYR A 301 -1.66 10.97 -22.38
CA TYR A 301 -0.99 11.95 -23.21
C TYR A 301 0.46 11.90 -22.77
N PRO A 302 1.38 11.46 -23.64
CA PRO A 302 2.78 11.40 -23.26
C PRO A 302 3.22 12.81 -22.87
N VAL A 303 4.03 12.93 -21.82
CA VAL A 303 4.35 14.21 -21.16
C VAL A 303 4.79 15.29 -22.16
N TRP A 304 5.43 14.90 -23.26
CA TRP A 304 5.80 15.82 -24.34
C TRP A 304 4.61 16.53 -25.01
N GLN A 305 3.46 15.87 -25.16
CA GLN A 305 2.23 16.50 -25.67
C GLN A 305 1.69 17.56 -24.70
N ILE A 306 1.74 17.29 -23.39
CA ILE A 306 1.37 18.29 -22.36
C ILE A 306 2.32 19.49 -22.41
N VAL A 307 3.63 19.22 -22.55
CA VAL A 307 4.65 20.27 -22.70
C VAL A 307 4.41 21.11 -23.96
N LEU A 308 4.07 20.50 -25.09
CA LEU A 308 3.73 21.25 -26.32
C LEU A 308 2.50 22.14 -26.15
N ILE A 309 1.45 21.65 -25.48
CA ILE A 309 0.24 22.43 -25.20
C ILE A 309 0.57 23.63 -24.30
N LEU A 310 1.40 23.43 -23.27
CA LEU A 310 1.85 24.50 -22.37
C LEU A 310 2.71 25.54 -23.11
N LEU A 311 3.64 25.11 -23.97
CA LEU A 311 4.46 26.01 -24.79
C LEU A 311 3.60 26.84 -25.75
N ALA A 312 2.60 26.23 -26.38
CA ALA A 312 1.66 26.95 -27.24
C ALA A 312 0.84 27.98 -26.45
N ALA A 313 0.37 27.63 -25.24
CA ALA A 313 -0.35 28.56 -24.37
C ALA A 313 0.52 29.75 -23.93
N ILE A 314 1.79 29.50 -23.58
CA ILE A 314 2.75 30.56 -23.24
C ILE A 314 3.00 31.49 -24.43
N ALA A 315 3.16 30.94 -25.64
CA ALA A 315 3.35 31.75 -26.84
C ALA A 315 2.14 32.67 -27.12
N VAL A 316 0.92 32.15 -26.96
CA VAL A 316 -0.32 32.94 -27.10
C VAL A 316 -0.38 34.06 -26.05
N LEU A 317 -0.06 33.75 -24.79
CA LEU A 317 -0.01 34.76 -23.72
C LEU A 317 1.04 35.84 -24.00
N ALA A 318 2.22 35.47 -24.52
CA ALA A 318 3.25 36.42 -24.90
C ALA A 318 2.78 37.35 -26.03
N VAL A 319 2.09 36.82 -27.04
CA VAL A 319 1.50 37.64 -28.12
C VAL A 319 0.45 38.60 -27.58
N ILE A 320 -0.43 38.13 -26.68
CA ILE A 320 -1.45 38.98 -26.04
C ILE A 320 -0.79 40.11 -25.25
N LEU A 321 0.25 39.82 -24.48
CA LEU A 321 1.01 40.82 -23.73
C LEU A 321 1.68 41.84 -24.66
N CYS A 322 2.29 41.40 -25.76
CA CYS A 322 2.89 42.29 -26.76
C CYS A 322 1.86 43.20 -27.43
N VAL A 323 0.68 42.68 -27.75
CA VAL A 323 -0.42 43.49 -28.30
C VAL A 323 -0.90 44.51 -27.27
N PHE A 324 -1.05 44.10 -26.01
CA PHE A 324 -1.47 44.98 -24.94
C PHE A 324 -0.45 46.10 -24.67
N THR A 325 0.84 45.78 -24.61
CA THR A 325 1.91 46.79 -24.45
C THR A 325 1.97 47.72 -25.66
N TYR A 326 1.82 47.21 -26.89
CA TYR A 326 1.74 48.04 -28.09
C TYR A 326 0.57 49.03 -28.03
N ILE A 327 -0.62 48.58 -27.61
CA ILE A 327 -1.80 49.44 -27.44
C ILE A 327 -1.55 50.51 -26.38
N LEU A 328 -0.90 50.16 -25.26
CA LEU A 328 -0.54 51.12 -24.20
C LEU A 328 0.46 52.16 -24.70
N ILE A 329 1.50 51.76 -25.42
CA ILE A 329 2.50 52.68 -26.00
C ILE A 329 1.82 53.65 -26.98
N LYS A 330 0.90 53.15 -27.82
CA LYS A 330 0.15 54.00 -28.77
C LYS A 330 -0.77 55.00 -28.06
N LYS A 331 -1.29 54.66 -26.87
CA LYS A 331 -2.11 55.56 -26.04
C LYS A 331 -1.32 56.69 -25.36
N ILE A 332 -0.01 56.50 -25.18
CA ILE A 332 0.88 57.45 -24.47
C ILE A 332 1.49 58.50 -25.42
N SER A 333 1.34 58.36 -26.73
CA SER A 333 1.75 59.40 -27.69
C SER A 333 0.63 60.40 -28.01
N PRO A 334 0.64 61.57 -27.35
CA PRO A 334 0.28 62.80 -28.03
C PRO A 334 1.27 63.94 -27.70
N SER A 335 2.03 64.44 -28.69
CA SER A 335 2.24 65.88 -28.85
C SER A 335 3.19 66.23 -30.01
N LYS A 336 2.69 67.12 -30.87
CA LYS A 336 3.38 68.09 -31.72
C LYS A 336 4.83 68.40 -31.29
N VAL A 337 5.76 68.29 -32.23
CA VAL A 337 7.04 69.01 -32.18
C VAL A 337 6.85 70.33 -32.92
N GLN A 338 6.91 71.42 -32.16
CA GLN A 338 6.98 72.80 -32.64
C GLN A 338 8.45 73.13 -32.93
N SER A 339 8.66 73.90 -34.00
CA SER A 339 9.93 74.33 -34.59
C SER A 339 10.90 75.01 -33.63
N ILE A 340 12.19 74.63 -33.68
CA ILE A 340 13.31 75.53 -33.36
C ILE A 340 14.37 75.40 -34.46
N ASN A 341 14.57 76.49 -35.19
CA ASN A 341 15.70 76.72 -36.10
C ASN A 341 16.92 77.22 -35.31
N SER A 342 18.11 76.73 -35.66
CA SER A 342 19.31 77.51 -35.98
C SER A 342 20.60 76.75 -35.64
N THR A 343 21.19 76.19 -36.70
CA THR A 343 22.59 76.31 -37.17
C THR A 343 23.74 76.65 -36.21
N LYS A 344 24.88 75.99 -36.54
CA LYS A 344 26.32 76.25 -36.28
C LYS A 344 26.91 75.55 -35.04
N GLU A 345 28.12 74.98 -35.04
CA GLU A 345 29.22 74.75 -36.01
C GLU A 345 30.32 74.00 -35.20
N ASN A 346 31.11 73.12 -35.83
CA ASN A 346 32.32 72.41 -35.33
C ASN A 346 32.06 71.23 -34.35
N ASP A 347 32.73 70.08 -34.38
CA ASP A 347 34.01 69.70 -34.98
C ASP A 347 34.09 68.16 -35.17
N VAL A 348 34.65 67.76 -36.31
CA VAL A 348 35.64 66.67 -36.54
C VAL A 348 35.42 65.27 -35.92
N CYS A 349 35.10 64.32 -36.82
CA CYS A 349 35.48 62.91 -36.74
C CYS A 349 37.00 62.77 -36.93
N THR A 350 37.69 61.87 -36.21
CA THR A 350 38.12 60.54 -36.72
C THR A 350 39.07 59.80 -35.78
N ASN A 351 38.79 58.50 -35.64
CA ASN A 351 39.69 57.33 -35.67
C ASN A 351 41.07 57.38 -35.00
N VAL A 352 41.34 56.40 -34.13
CA VAL A 352 42.36 55.33 -34.29
C VAL A 352 41.93 54.19 -33.34
N GLN A 353 41.33 53.09 -33.82
CA GLN A 353 41.94 51.83 -34.25
C GLN A 353 42.92 51.11 -33.29
N MET A 354 42.59 49.84 -33.06
CA MET A 354 43.46 48.71 -32.71
C MET A 354 44.09 48.67 -31.30
N VAL A 355 43.99 47.51 -30.65
CA VAL A 355 45.08 46.51 -30.59
C VAL A 355 44.74 45.44 -29.54
N LEU A 356 44.69 44.18 -30.01
CA LEU A 356 45.27 42.92 -29.47
C LEU A 356 45.19 42.64 -27.96
N LYS A 357 45.02 41.42 -27.45
CA LYS A 357 45.01 40.03 -27.93
C LYS A 357 44.61 39.17 -26.71
N PRO A 358 44.20 37.91 -26.89
CA PRO A 358 43.87 37.01 -25.79
C PRO A 358 45.12 36.27 -25.28
N LYS A 359 45.07 35.78 -24.04
CA LYS A 359 45.89 34.67 -23.56
C LYS A 359 45.07 33.78 -22.63
N TYR A 360 44.93 32.54 -23.12
CA TYR A 360 44.76 31.24 -22.47
C TYR A 360 43.68 31.03 -21.41
#